data_AF-A0A377WC71-F1
#
_entry.id   AF-A0A377WC71-F1
#
_cell.length_a   1.000
_cell.length_b   1.000
_cell.length_c   1.000
_cell.angle_alpha   90.00
_cell.angle_beta   90.00
_cell.angle_gamma   90.00
#
_symmetry.space_group_name_H-M   'P 1'
#
loop_
_entity.id
_entity.type
_entity.pdbx_description
1 polymer ?
#
loop_
_entity_poly.entity_id
_entity_poly.type
_entity_poly.pdbx_seq_one_letter_code
_entity_poly.pdbx_strand_id
1 'polypeptide(L)'
;MSFITSAAANDHKILGVIAMPRNETNDLTLTLPVCRVVKRIQLSADRGDVQLSGATVYFKASRGASHTLNVPAGIKEGSTTGWININSDNDNKRCVKKIAFSGHTVHSSDMASLKIIGDD
;
A
#
# COMPACT_ATOMS: atom_id res chain seq x y z
N MET A 1 -30.30 -24.81 -9.13
CA MET A 1 -29.17 -24.88 -8.18
C MET A 1 -28.39 -23.57 -8.30
N SER A 2 -28.73 -22.59 -7.46
CA SER A 2 -28.00 -21.33 -7.39
C SER A 2 -26.73 -21.56 -6.57
N PHE A 3 -25.57 -21.43 -7.20
CA PHE A 3 -24.29 -21.42 -6.52
C PHE A 3 -24.24 -20.18 -5.64
N ILE A 4 -24.39 -20.38 -4.34
CA ILE A 4 -24.06 -19.37 -3.34
C ILE A 4 -22.54 -19.32 -3.33
N THR A 5 -21.95 -18.43 -4.13
CA THR A 5 -20.53 -18.10 -3.98
C THR A 5 -20.40 -17.46 -2.61
N SER A 6 -19.93 -18.24 -1.63
CA SER A 6 -19.49 -17.74 -0.34
C SER A 6 -18.37 -16.74 -0.62
N ALA A 7 -18.72 -15.46 -0.71
CA ALA A 7 -17.74 -14.39 -0.63
C ALA A 7 -17.18 -14.47 0.80
N ALA A 8 -16.06 -15.17 0.96
CA ALA A 8 -15.24 -15.02 2.14
C ALA A 8 -14.99 -13.52 2.26
N ALA A 9 -15.54 -12.89 3.29
CA ALA A 9 -15.22 -11.53 3.67
C ALA A 9 -13.72 -11.54 4.01
N ASN A 10 -12.89 -11.34 2.99
CA ASN A 10 -11.50 -11.01 3.18
C ASN A 10 -11.56 -9.64 3.87
N ASP A 11 -11.19 -9.58 5.15
CA ASP A 11 -11.26 -8.39 5.99
C ASP A 11 -10.22 -7.36 5.49
N HIS A 12 -10.50 -6.77 4.34
CA HIS A 12 -9.66 -5.72 3.76
C HIS A 12 -9.72 -4.52 4.67
N LYS A 13 -8.56 -4.10 5.19
CA LYS A 13 -8.46 -3.00 6.13
C LYS A 13 -7.69 -1.85 5.54
N ILE A 14 -8.23 -0.64 5.67
CA ILE A 14 -7.50 0.58 5.36
C ILE A 14 -6.33 0.68 6.36
N LEU A 15 -5.11 0.61 5.84
CA LEU A 15 -3.89 0.76 6.60
C LEU A 15 -3.59 2.24 6.87
N GLY A 16 -3.95 3.10 5.92
CA GLY A 16 -3.88 4.55 6.05
C GLY A 16 -3.95 5.25 4.70
N VAL A 17 -3.79 6.57 4.74
CA VAL A 17 -3.75 7.44 3.55
C VAL A 17 -2.55 8.35 3.69
N ILE A 18 -1.79 8.52 2.61
CA ILE A 18 -0.69 9.48 2.53
C ILE A 18 -0.98 10.52 1.45
N ALA A 19 -0.56 11.76 1.70
CA ALA A 19 -0.59 12.80 0.69
C ALA A 19 0.68 12.69 -0.16
N MET A 20 0.51 12.53 -1.47
CA MET A 20 1.60 12.56 -2.43
C MET A 20 1.95 14.04 -2.71
N PRO A 21 3.21 14.45 -2.52
CA PRO A 21 3.63 15.82 -2.81
C PRO A 21 3.70 16.05 -4.31
N ARG A 22 3.82 17.31 -4.73
CA ARG A 22 3.92 17.67 -6.15
C ARG A 22 5.30 17.39 -6.76
N ASN A 23 6.33 17.35 -5.92
CA ASN A 23 7.70 17.05 -6.34
C ASN A 23 8.05 15.60 -5.99
N GLU A 24 8.92 14.99 -6.80
CA GLU A 24 9.41 13.64 -6.53
C GLU A 24 10.05 13.54 -5.14
N THR A 25 9.61 12.56 -4.37
CA THR A 25 10.18 12.25 -3.05
C THR A 25 10.35 10.75 -2.87
N ASN A 26 11.26 10.39 -1.97
CA ASN A 26 11.56 9.01 -1.59
C ASN A 26 11.28 8.71 -0.11
N ASP A 27 10.64 9.64 0.62
CA ASP A 27 10.50 9.55 2.09
C ASP A 27 9.05 9.40 2.57
N LEU A 28 8.06 9.24 1.68
CA LEU A 28 6.66 9.20 2.10
C LEU A 28 6.37 7.95 2.88
N THR A 29 6.15 8.12 4.17
CA THR A 29 6.10 7.02 5.11
C THR A 29 4.72 6.91 5.73
N LEU A 30 4.06 5.77 5.53
CA LEU A 30 2.93 5.34 6.34
C LEU A 30 3.44 4.52 7.53
N THR A 31 3.34 5.06 8.74
CA THR A 31 3.65 4.31 9.97
C THR A 31 2.37 3.72 10.54
N LEU A 32 2.36 2.41 10.78
CA LEU A 32 1.23 1.74 11.41
C LEU A 32 1.33 1.88 12.94
N PRO A 33 0.27 2.34 13.64
CA PRO A 33 0.31 2.53 15.09
C PRO A 33 0.46 1.20 15.84
N VAL A 34 -0.05 0.13 15.24
CA VAL A 34 0.11 -1.25 15.71
C VAL A 34 0.66 -2.06 14.56
N CYS A 35 1.59 -2.94 14.86
CA CYS A 35 2.15 -3.85 13.87
C CYS A 35 1.06 -4.80 13.37
N ARG A 36 0.82 -4.87 12.06
CA ARG A 36 -0.23 -5.71 11.47
C ARG A 36 0.36 -6.76 10.54
N VAL A 37 -0.12 -7.98 10.60
CA VAL A 37 0.17 -8.98 9.56
C VAL A 37 -0.59 -8.55 8.31
N VAL A 38 0.13 -8.47 7.20
CA VAL A 38 -0.40 -8.03 5.89
C VAL A 38 0.30 -8.88 4.83
N LYS A 39 -0.43 -9.76 4.14
CA LYS A 39 0.10 -10.58 3.04
C LYS A 39 0.13 -9.82 1.72
N ARG A 40 -0.80 -8.90 1.50
CA ARG A 40 -0.90 -8.13 0.26
C ARG A 40 -1.52 -6.76 0.49
N ILE A 41 -1.19 -5.81 -0.37
CA ILE A 41 -1.74 -4.45 -0.34
C ILE A 41 -2.33 -4.03 -1.68
N GLN A 42 -3.29 -3.12 -1.63
CA GLN A 42 -3.78 -2.35 -2.76
C GLN A 42 -3.52 -0.87 -2.53
N LEU A 43 -3.31 -0.17 -3.63
CA LEU A 43 -3.10 1.26 -3.64
C LEU A 43 -4.25 1.90 -4.42
N SER A 44 -4.90 2.91 -3.84
CA SER A 44 -5.98 3.66 -4.48
C SER A 44 -5.61 5.14 -4.53
N ALA A 45 -5.73 5.75 -5.70
CA ALA A 45 -5.56 7.19 -5.86
C ALA A 45 -6.93 7.87 -5.75
N ASP A 46 -7.32 8.23 -4.53
CA ASP A 46 -8.67 8.75 -4.27
C ASP A 46 -8.85 10.20 -4.76
N ARG A 47 -7.75 10.94 -4.92
CA ARG A 47 -7.69 12.32 -5.43
C ARG A 47 -6.38 12.50 -6.17
N GLY A 48 -6.40 13.09 -7.37
CA GLY A 48 -5.23 13.36 -8.19
C GLY A 48 -4.54 12.10 -8.74
N ASP A 49 -3.86 12.26 -9.87
CA ASP A 49 -3.04 11.19 -10.43
C ASP A 49 -1.74 11.05 -9.63
N VAL A 50 -1.36 9.80 -9.38
CA VAL A 50 -0.14 9.46 -8.63
C VAL A 50 0.84 8.77 -9.57
N GLN A 51 2.10 9.23 -9.56
CA GLN A 51 3.22 8.52 -10.15
C GLN A 51 4.08 7.93 -9.03
N LEU A 52 4.23 6.61 -9.01
CA LEU A 52 5.06 5.89 -8.04
C LEU A 52 6.37 5.46 -8.72
N SER A 53 7.48 5.71 -8.04
CA SER A 53 8.80 5.20 -8.43
C SER A 53 9.20 3.96 -7.62
N GLY A 54 8.56 3.72 -6.47
CA GLY A 54 8.80 2.52 -5.68
C GLY A 54 7.98 2.47 -4.39
N ALA A 55 7.99 1.31 -3.74
CA ALA A 55 7.50 1.17 -2.38
C ALA A 55 8.31 0.12 -1.62
N THR A 56 8.51 0.34 -0.33
CA THR A 56 9.28 -0.54 0.55
C THR A 56 8.52 -0.76 1.85
N VAL A 57 8.27 -2.02 2.18
CA VAL A 57 7.64 -2.44 3.43
C VAL A 57 8.72 -2.74 4.45
N TYR A 58 8.52 -2.27 5.68
CA TYR A 58 9.40 -2.52 6.82
C TYR A 58 8.67 -3.35 7.86
N PHE A 59 9.25 -4.49 8.21
CA PHE A 59 8.70 -5.43 9.18
C PHE A 59 9.20 -5.11 10.60
N LYS A 60 8.37 -5.41 11.60
CA LYS A 60 8.82 -5.48 12.99
C LYS A 60 9.57 -6.79 13.19
N ALA A 61 10.88 -6.77 12.97
CA ALA A 61 11.78 -7.88 13.24
C ALA A 61 13.05 -7.36 13.94
N SER A 62 13.74 -8.22 14.69
CA SER A 62 14.93 -7.86 15.48
C SER A 62 16.10 -7.29 14.67
N ARG A 63 16.04 -7.32 13.33
CA ARG A 63 17.04 -6.76 12.41
C ARG A 63 16.48 -5.79 11.36
N GLY A 64 15.24 -5.31 11.52
CA GLY A 64 14.68 -4.30 10.62
C GLY A 64 14.50 -4.76 9.17
N ALA A 65 14.07 -6.01 8.96
CA ALA A 65 13.85 -6.57 7.63
C ALA A 65 12.91 -5.67 6.80
N SER A 66 13.26 -5.48 5.53
CA SER A 66 12.46 -4.72 4.57
C SER A 66 12.30 -5.48 3.26
N HIS A 67 11.25 -5.17 2.51
CA HIS A 67 11.00 -5.75 1.21
C HIS A 67 10.49 -4.67 0.24
N THR A 68 11.14 -4.57 -0.92
CA THR A 68 10.71 -3.68 -2.01
C THR A 68 9.58 -4.33 -2.77
N LEU A 69 8.50 -3.58 -2.98
CA LEU A 69 7.32 -4.02 -3.71
C LEU A 69 7.39 -3.61 -5.17
N ASN A 70 6.81 -4.46 -6.03
CA ASN A 70 6.58 -4.10 -7.43
C ASN A 70 5.26 -3.32 -7.54
N VAL A 71 5.34 -2.00 -7.50
CA VAL A 71 4.19 -1.09 -7.63
C VAL A 71 4.05 -0.60 -9.08
N PRO A 72 2.83 -0.36 -9.58
CA PRO A 72 2.66 0.25 -10.89
C PRO A 72 3.21 1.67 -10.89
N ALA A 73 3.83 2.08 -12.00
CA ALA A 73 4.44 3.39 -12.11
C ALA A 73 3.43 4.56 -12.04
N GLY A 74 2.17 4.33 -12.40
CA GLY A 74 1.12 5.35 -12.38
C GLY A 74 -0.23 4.79 -11.96
N ILE A 75 -0.96 5.58 -11.18
CA ILE A 75 -2.32 5.31 -10.73
C ILE A 75 -3.15 6.55 -11.03
N LYS A 76 -4.18 6.39 -11.87
CA LYS A 76 -5.11 7.47 -12.21
C LYS A 76 -6.05 7.75 -11.04
N GLU A 77 -6.49 9.00 -10.92
CA GLU A 77 -7.53 9.37 -9.95
C GLU A 77 -8.76 8.46 -10.09
N GLY A 78 -9.30 8.03 -8.95
CA GLY A 78 -10.42 7.10 -8.85
C GLY A 78 -10.06 5.65 -9.16
N SER A 79 -8.79 5.33 -9.47
CA SER A 79 -8.35 3.97 -9.77
C SER A 79 -7.70 3.30 -8.56
N THR A 80 -7.89 1.98 -8.47
CA THR A 80 -7.24 1.10 -7.50
C THR A 80 -6.42 0.05 -8.21
N THR A 81 -5.22 -0.23 -7.70
CA THR A 81 -4.34 -1.25 -8.26
C THR A 81 -4.88 -2.67 -8.01
N GLY A 82 -4.34 -3.64 -8.75
CA GLY A 82 -4.40 -5.04 -8.33
C GLY A 82 -3.71 -5.25 -6.97
N TRP A 83 -3.91 -6.43 -6.39
CA TRP A 83 -3.21 -6.83 -5.18
C TRP A 83 -1.71 -6.97 -5.43
N ILE A 84 -0.92 -6.33 -4.58
CA ILE A 84 0.54 -6.37 -4.58
C ILE A 84 0.95 -7.25 -3.41
N ASN A 85 1.55 -8.39 -3.71
CA ASN A 85 1.99 -9.33 -2.70
C ASN A 85 3.17 -8.75 -1.92
N ILE A 86 3.07 -8.82 -0.60
CA ILE A 86 4.17 -8.57 0.31
C ILE A 86 4.75 -9.93 0.61
N ASN A 87 6.04 -10.13 0.32
CA ASN A 87 6.75 -11.34 0.75
C ASN A 87 7.04 -11.29 2.26
N SER A 88 5.98 -11.14 3.06
CA SER A 88 6.03 -11.43 4.47
C SER A 88 6.05 -12.95 4.53
N ASP A 89 7.19 -13.54 4.93
CA ASP A 89 7.30 -14.99 5.07
C ASP A 89 6.02 -15.52 5.72
N ASN A 90 5.43 -16.56 5.10
CA ASN A 90 4.10 -17.13 5.36
C ASN A 90 3.92 -17.69 6.80
N ASP A 91 4.86 -17.38 7.69
CA ASP A 91 5.00 -17.80 9.07
C ASP A 91 4.14 -16.95 10.04
N ASN A 92 3.35 -15.98 9.56
CA ASN A 92 2.52 -15.04 10.37
C ASN A 92 3.25 -14.24 11.46
N LYS A 93 4.58 -14.43 11.60
CA LYS A 93 5.42 -13.81 12.64
C LYS A 93 5.93 -12.42 12.25
N ARG A 94 5.91 -12.09 10.96
CA ARG A 94 6.37 -10.80 10.45
C ARG A 94 5.16 -9.91 10.19
N CYS A 95 5.02 -8.90 11.03
CA CYS A 95 4.02 -7.86 10.87
C CYS A 95 4.67 -6.59 10.30
N VAL A 96 3.93 -5.87 9.49
CA VAL A 96 4.33 -4.58 8.91
C VAL A 96 4.27 -3.52 10.00
N LYS A 97 5.36 -2.74 10.11
CA LYS A 97 5.46 -1.58 11.01
C LYS A 97 5.32 -0.27 10.23
N LYS A 98 5.92 -0.22 9.04
CA LYS A 98 5.99 0.98 8.21
C LYS A 98 5.97 0.58 6.74
N ILE A 99 5.36 1.40 5.89
CA ILE A 99 5.49 1.31 4.44
C ILE A 99 6.00 2.66 3.94
N ALA A 100 7.10 2.66 3.20
CA ALA A 100 7.61 3.84 2.52
C ALA A 100 7.21 3.78 1.04
N PHE A 101 6.89 4.94 0.48
CA PHE A 101 6.56 5.13 -0.92
C PHE A 101 7.46 6.21 -1.49
N SER A 102 7.87 5.98 -2.72
CA SER A 102 8.56 6.95 -3.55
C SER A 102 7.65 7.34 -4.71
N GLY A 103 7.53 8.63 -4.98
CA GLY A 103 6.64 9.13 -6.01
C GLY A 103 6.21 10.58 -5.81
N HIS A 104 5.27 11.00 -6.65
CA HIS A 104 4.69 12.33 -6.61
C HIS A 104 3.32 12.37 -7.28
N THR A 105 2.65 13.49 -7.11
CA THR A 105 1.43 13.84 -7.84
C THR A 105 1.79 14.28 -9.25
N VAL A 106 1.03 13.81 -10.24
CA VAL A 106 1.14 14.27 -11.64
C VAL A 106 -0.19 14.82 -12.12
N HIS A 107 -0.15 15.69 -13.12
CA HIS A 107 -1.34 16.25 -13.80
C HIS A 107 -2.43 16.86 -12.90
N SER A 108 -2.11 17.17 -11.64
CA SER A 108 -3.04 17.73 -10.66
C SER A 108 -2.42 18.96 -10.02
N SER A 109 -3.26 19.98 -9.85
CA SER A 109 -2.91 21.20 -9.13
C SER A 109 -3.01 21.04 -7.62
N ASP A 110 -3.55 19.93 -7.11
CA ASP A 110 -3.61 19.60 -5.68
C ASP A 110 -2.79 18.36 -5.36
N MET A 111 -2.33 18.22 -4.12
CA MET A 111 -1.65 17.00 -3.67
C MET A 111 -2.58 15.79 -3.81
N ALA A 112 -2.12 14.75 -4.49
CA ALA A 112 -2.86 13.52 -4.64
C ALA A 112 -2.91 12.75 -3.32
N SER A 113 -3.93 11.91 -3.13
CA SER A 113 -4.07 11.07 -1.94
C SER A 113 -3.95 9.61 -2.32
N LEU A 114 -2.89 8.97 -1.81
CA LEU A 114 -2.69 7.54 -1.96
C LEU A 114 -3.22 6.83 -0.73
N LYS A 115 -4.30 6.08 -0.90
CA LYS A 115 -4.89 5.21 0.11
C LYS A 115 -4.31 3.81 0.01
N ILE A 116 -3.93 3.26 1.16
CA ILE A 116 -3.32 1.94 1.28
C ILE A 116 -4.31 1.01 1.97
N ILE A 117 -4.64 -0.07 1.29
CA ILE A 117 -5.55 -1.11 1.76
C ILE A 117 -4.72 -2.38 1.93
N GLY A 118 -4.83 -3.04 3.08
CA GLY A 118 -4.13 -4.28 3.38
C GLY A 118 -5.11 -5.43 3.55
N ASP A 119 -4.63 -6.63 3.28
CA ASP A 119 -5.33 -7.89 3.52
C ASP A 119 -4.41 -8.85 4.28
N ASP A 120 -5.00 -9.64 5.19
CA ASP A 120 -4.27 -10.57 6.04
C ASP A 120 -3.71 -11.76 5.28
#